data_AF-A0A1F6D1Y1-F1
#
_entry.id   AF-A0A1F6D1Y1-F1
#
_cell.length_a   1.000
_cell.length_b   1.000
_cell.length_c   1.000
_cell.angle_alpha   90.00
_cell.angle_beta   90.00
_cell.angle_gamma   90.00
#
_symmetry.space_group_name_H-M   'P 1'
#
loop_
_entity.id
_entity.type
_entity.pdbx_description
1 polymer ?
#
loop_
_entity_poly.entity_id
_entity_poly.type
_entity_poly.pdbx_seq_one_letter_code
_entity_poly.pdbx_strand_id
1 'polypeptide(L)'
;MEISSKNAVEGVAHQMEVAPKIDTLRAYTRTKQAIAQEVRSLRRLLTDRGNEKADAECRELMVKLAEDRFTLAVLGLFKRGKSSLMNAIIGRDLLPTGVLPLTSAITVLRFGPKEQLVVDREGVFFTEETSVSRLAEYVTEEGNPGNRKKVKTAKVEVPLPFLRQGLEFVDTPGIGSAIAANTATTYEFLPQSDAVIFVTSVDAPLSQAEIDFLDRVRAHVRKIFVVVNKTDLLADSERDQMLAFIAATLEQRTGGEKFPTYPVSSRLGLEAKKAGDPDGYARSGLKDLEEALAVYLSSEKSSTFLVAILDRALRLIADGTGGDAAKEGPGGALSARLDGLRQRLLAGEVFDPRRDAPPAPVEIPKTVSQPSPEEKAGAVQGKGGALNLRTRGCPVCNYLRKAVFDFFTQWQYALAEERDVQEVFAAELGFCPLHTWQLVAIASPQGLSQGYPRLLDRLSGDLSRLAGSQTDAKEGLQSLVLGLKDCRACRFLHEKEEAVLRRLASFVAGEAGRQTYAQFQGVCLRHLALLLDFTSPEAAQFLLSGAARRFEECAEDMRSFATKRDAIRRALIHSDEEDAYVRGIIHIVGDQGLSAPPSGDPQI
;
A
#
# COMPACT_ATOMS: atom_id res chain seq x y z
N MET A 1 -0.56 -44.34 8.79
CA MET A 1 -0.64 -44.43 7.31
C MET A 1 -1.18 -43.09 6.83
N GLU A 2 -0.36 -42.04 6.92
CA GLU A 2 -0.82 -40.63 6.87
C GLU A 2 0.28 -39.70 6.31
N ILE A 3 1.17 -40.21 5.46
CA ILE A 3 2.36 -39.47 4.99
C ILE A 3 2.37 -39.25 3.46
N SER A 4 1.42 -39.81 2.70
CA SER A 4 1.55 -39.81 1.22
C SER A 4 0.83 -38.69 0.47
N SER A 5 0.08 -37.80 1.13
CA SER A 5 -0.71 -36.74 0.46
C SER A 5 -0.05 -35.35 0.45
N LYS A 6 1.11 -35.17 1.10
CA LYS A 6 1.86 -33.89 1.09
C LYS A 6 2.79 -33.72 -0.14
N ASN A 7 3.26 -34.81 -0.74
CA ASN A 7 4.35 -34.74 -1.73
C ASN A 7 3.93 -34.29 -3.14
N ALA A 8 2.64 -34.34 -3.50
CA ALA A 8 2.19 -33.95 -4.86
C ALA A 8 2.01 -32.43 -5.03
N VAL A 9 1.71 -31.70 -3.95
CA VAL A 9 1.56 -30.23 -3.97
C VAL A 9 2.92 -29.53 -3.84
N GLU A 10 3.90 -30.19 -3.22
CA GLU A 10 5.27 -29.66 -3.06
C GLU A 10 6.09 -29.72 -4.35
N GLY A 11 5.81 -30.65 -5.28
CA GLY A 11 6.61 -30.85 -6.50
C GLY A 11 6.59 -29.68 -7.49
N VAL A 12 5.48 -28.94 -7.59
CA VAL A 12 5.36 -27.75 -8.46
C VAL A 12 5.78 -26.47 -7.71
N ALA A 13 5.50 -26.40 -6.40
CA ALA A 13 5.88 -25.26 -5.57
C ALA A 13 7.41 -25.14 -5.39
N HIS A 14 8.14 -26.25 -5.39
CA HIS A 14 9.59 -26.24 -5.18
C HIS A 14 10.41 -25.92 -6.45
N GLN A 15 9.81 -26.03 -7.65
CA GLN A 15 10.48 -25.68 -8.92
C GLN A 15 10.38 -24.20 -9.29
N MET A 16 9.61 -23.39 -8.54
CA MET A 16 9.40 -21.96 -8.81
C MET A 16 10.35 -21.01 -8.05
N GLU A 17 11.27 -21.53 -7.22
CA GLU A 17 12.26 -20.71 -6.50
C GLU A 17 13.64 -20.75 -7.19
N VAL A 18 13.78 -20.05 -8.30
CA VAL A 18 15.10 -19.68 -8.81
C VAL A 18 15.46 -18.32 -8.20
N ALA A 19 16.39 -18.31 -7.24
CA ALA A 19 16.91 -17.07 -6.68
C ALA A 19 17.60 -16.25 -7.80
N PRO A 20 17.11 -15.06 -8.15
CA PRO A 20 17.70 -14.27 -9.23
C PRO A 20 19.10 -13.78 -8.86
N LYS A 21 20.01 -13.71 -9.84
CA LYS A 21 21.37 -13.17 -9.64
C LYS A 21 21.26 -11.71 -9.14
N ILE A 22 22.14 -11.33 -8.19
CA ILE A 22 22.11 -10.02 -7.52
C ILE A 22 22.13 -8.82 -8.49
N ASP A 23 22.86 -8.94 -9.61
CA ASP A 23 22.95 -7.87 -10.61
C ASP A 23 21.65 -7.67 -11.40
N THR A 24 20.92 -8.74 -11.70
CA THR A 24 19.59 -8.69 -12.32
C THR A 24 18.55 -8.04 -11.42
N LEU A 25 18.61 -8.29 -10.10
CA LEU A 25 17.74 -7.61 -9.12
C LEU A 25 18.00 -6.11 -9.08
N ARG A 26 19.28 -5.70 -9.05
CA ARG A 26 19.66 -4.28 -9.06
C ARG A 26 19.22 -3.57 -10.34
N ALA A 27 19.38 -4.22 -11.50
CA ALA A 27 18.91 -3.68 -12.77
C ALA A 27 17.39 -3.49 -12.78
N TYR A 28 16.64 -4.50 -12.31
CA TYR A 28 15.18 -4.42 -12.17
C TYR A 28 14.74 -3.26 -11.26
N THR A 29 15.32 -3.15 -10.06
CA THR A 29 14.98 -2.08 -9.11
C THR A 29 15.28 -0.69 -9.69
N ARG A 30 16.37 -0.53 -10.44
CA ARG A 30 16.71 0.74 -11.11
C ARG A 30 15.69 1.11 -12.19
N THR A 31 15.35 0.17 -13.07
CA THR A 31 14.37 0.43 -14.12
C THR A 31 12.99 0.73 -13.53
N LYS A 32 12.59 0.01 -12.47
CA LYS A 32 11.38 0.29 -11.69
C LYS A 32 11.38 1.71 -11.12
N GLN A 33 12.50 2.19 -10.56
CA GLN A 33 12.63 3.56 -10.05
C GLN A 33 12.56 4.61 -11.16
N ALA A 34 13.20 4.38 -12.31
CA ALA A 34 13.13 5.27 -13.47
C ALA A 34 11.69 5.42 -13.97
N ILE A 35 10.97 4.29 -14.13
CA ILE A 35 9.56 4.29 -14.52
C ILE A 35 8.70 5.03 -13.48
N ALA A 36 8.93 4.79 -12.18
CA ALA A 36 8.22 5.47 -11.11
C ALA A 36 8.39 7.01 -11.17
N GLN A 37 9.59 7.49 -11.52
CA GLN A 37 9.86 8.92 -11.67
C GLN A 37 9.13 9.51 -12.88
N GLU A 38 9.07 8.82 -14.01
CA GLU A 38 8.31 9.28 -15.18
C GLU A 38 6.79 9.25 -14.92
N VAL A 39 6.26 8.23 -14.23
CA VAL A 39 4.83 8.18 -13.84
C VAL A 39 4.47 9.30 -12.86
N ARG A 40 5.37 9.68 -11.94
CA ARG A 40 5.18 10.89 -11.09
C ARG A 40 5.18 12.17 -11.90
N SER A 41 6.05 12.26 -12.91
CA SER A 41 6.11 13.43 -13.80
C SER A 41 4.83 13.55 -14.64
N LEU A 42 4.31 12.41 -15.10
CA LEU A 42 3.00 12.32 -15.74
C LEU A 42 1.88 12.80 -14.83
N ARG A 43 1.83 12.30 -13.60
CA ARG A 43 0.82 12.71 -12.62
C ARG A 43 0.81 14.22 -12.43
N ARG A 44 1.97 14.85 -12.20
CA ARG A 44 2.09 16.32 -12.04
C ARG A 44 1.53 17.06 -13.26
N LEU A 45 1.91 16.65 -14.47
CA LEU A 45 1.41 17.23 -15.72
C LEU A 45 -0.13 17.14 -15.85
N LEU A 46 -0.73 16.03 -15.40
CA LEU A 46 -2.18 15.81 -15.46
C LEU A 46 -2.93 16.54 -14.34
N THR A 47 -2.33 16.67 -13.16
CA THR A 47 -2.87 17.46 -12.03
C THR A 47 -2.96 18.94 -12.40
N ASP A 48 -1.92 19.49 -13.03
CA ASP A 48 -1.90 20.90 -13.49
C ASP A 48 -3.02 21.20 -14.51
N ARG A 49 -3.56 20.15 -15.15
CA ARG A 49 -4.63 20.24 -16.15
C ARG A 49 -6.02 19.85 -15.60
N GLY A 50 -6.13 19.52 -14.31
CA GLY A 50 -7.40 19.19 -13.66
C GLY A 50 -8.02 17.83 -14.05
N ASN A 51 -7.22 16.88 -14.56
CA ASN A 51 -7.73 15.56 -14.93
C ASN A 51 -7.68 14.58 -13.73
N GLU A 52 -8.69 14.67 -12.86
CA GLU A 52 -8.79 13.87 -11.63
C GLU A 52 -8.81 12.35 -11.88
N LYS A 53 -9.44 11.91 -12.98
CA LYS A 53 -9.50 10.48 -13.35
C LYS A 53 -8.11 9.96 -13.69
N ALA A 54 -7.36 10.68 -14.53
CA ALA A 54 -6.02 10.27 -14.92
C ALA A 54 -5.01 10.37 -13.75
N ASP A 55 -5.20 11.31 -12.81
CA ASP A 55 -4.44 11.33 -11.55
C ASP A 55 -4.68 10.07 -10.70
N ALA A 56 -5.94 9.66 -10.54
CA ALA A 56 -6.28 8.44 -9.81
C ALA A 56 -5.66 7.20 -10.48
N GLU A 57 -5.70 7.11 -11.81
CA GLU A 57 -5.06 6.02 -12.56
C GLU A 57 -3.53 6.04 -12.41
N CYS A 58 -2.88 7.21 -12.39
CA CYS A 58 -1.44 7.33 -12.11
C CYS A 58 -1.09 6.89 -10.68
N ARG A 59 -1.93 7.21 -9.68
CA ARG A 59 -1.76 6.73 -8.31
C ARG A 59 -1.86 5.21 -8.24
N GLU A 60 -2.81 4.61 -8.95
CA GLU A 60 -2.95 3.16 -9.01
C GLU A 60 -1.75 2.49 -9.69
N LEU A 61 -1.21 3.07 -10.78
CA LEU A 61 0.02 2.60 -11.41
C LEU A 61 1.21 2.66 -10.45
N MET A 62 1.31 3.70 -9.63
CA MET A 62 2.38 3.84 -8.63
C MET A 62 2.27 2.79 -7.51
N VAL A 63 1.06 2.51 -7.03
CA VAL A 63 0.81 1.43 -6.04
C VAL A 63 1.18 0.08 -6.66
N LYS A 64 0.66 -0.22 -7.85
CA LYS A 64 0.93 -1.45 -8.59
C LYS A 64 2.43 -1.65 -8.79
N LEU A 65 3.14 -0.60 -9.21
CA LEU A 65 4.60 -0.60 -9.38
C LEU A 65 5.31 -0.85 -8.05
N ALA A 66 4.94 -0.18 -6.96
CA ALA A 66 5.56 -0.34 -5.66
C ALA A 66 5.44 -1.77 -5.12
N GLU A 67 4.26 -2.36 -5.22
CA GLU A 67 3.93 -3.71 -4.71
C GLU A 67 4.42 -4.86 -5.61
N ASP A 68 5.03 -4.56 -6.78
CA ASP A 68 5.32 -5.55 -7.83
C ASP A 68 4.09 -6.39 -8.19
N ARG A 69 2.93 -5.74 -8.18
CA ARG A 69 1.62 -6.38 -8.28
C ARG A 69 1.32 -6.76 -9.73
N PHE A 70 1.59 -8.02 -10.05
CA PHE A 70 1.39 -8.61 -11.36
C PHE A 70 0.04 -9.29 -11.45
N THR A 71 -0.82 -8.83 -12.35
CA THR A 71 -2.19 -9.31 -12.50
C THR A 71 -2.26 -10.27 -13.68
N LEU A 72 -2.45 -11.56 -13.38
CA LEU A 72 -2.71 -12.62 -14.35
C LEU A 72 -4.21 -12.91 -14.39
N ALA A 73 -4.88 -12.53 -15.48
CA ALA A 73 -6.33 -12.66 -15.60
C ALA A 73 -6.73 -13.90 -16.42
N VAL A 74 -7.77 -14.61 -15.98
CA VAL A 74 -8.36 -15.72 -16.73
C VAL A 74 -9.61 -15.23 -17.46
N LEU A 75 -9.52 -15.14 -18.79
CA LEU A 75 -10.52 -14.55 -19.65
C LEU A 75 -11.10 -15.57 -20.63
N GLY A 76 -12.31 -15.34 -21.12
CA GLY A 76 -12.98 -16.20 -22.10
C GLY A 76 -14.50 -16.14 -21.99
N LEU A 77 -15.20 -16.64 -23.02
CA LEU A 77 -16.67 -16.69 -23.03
C LEU A 77 -17.23 -17.53 -21.87
N PHE A 78 -18.52 -17.35 -21.60
CA PHE A 78 -19.24 -18.17 -20.64
C PHE A 78 -19.17 -19.67 -20.97
N LYS A 79 -19.14 -20.54 -19.95
CA LYS A 79 -19.06 -22.02 -20.05
C LYS A 79 -17.81 -22.63 -20.68
N ARG A 80 -16.69 -21.90 -20.72
CA ARG A 80 -15.36 -22.43 -21.15
C ARG A 80 -14.53 -23.05 -20.02
N GLY A 81 -15.01 -23.00 -18.77
CA GLY A 81 -14.37 -23.64 -17.62
C GLY A 81 -13.25 -22.82 -16.98
N LYS A 82 -13.35 -21.48 -16.97
CA LYS A 82 -12.37 -20.56 -16.37
C LYS A 82 -12.12 -20.84 -14.89
N SER A 83 -13.15 -20.76 -14.06
CA SER A 83 -13.04 -21.02 -12.61
C SER A 83 -12.62 -22.47 -12.32
N SER A 84 -13.02 -23.44 -13.16
CA SER A 84 -12.56 -24.82 -13.08
C SER A 84 -11.07 -24.96 -13.38
N LEU A 85 -10.55 -24.26 -14.39
CA LEU A 85 -9.13 -24.21 -14.71
C LEU A 85 -8.34 -23.59 -13.56
N MET A 86 -8.83 -22.49 -12.99
CA MET A 86 -8.19 -21.85 -11.84
C MET A 86 -8.12 -22.80 -10.64
N ASN A 87 -9.22 -23.47 -10.29
CA ASN A 87 -9.24 -24.47 -9.23
C ASN A 87 -8.26 -25.62 -9.51
N ALA A 88 -8.15 -26.06 -10.77
CA ALA A 88 -7.18 -27.08 -11.19
C ALA A 88 -5.73 -26.61 -10.98
N ILE A 89 -5.40 -25.38 -11.37
CA ILE A 89 -4.08 -24.78 -11.16
C ILE A 89 -3.75 -24.71 -9.66
N ILE A 90 -4.71 -24.23 -8.86
CA ILE A 90 -4.59 -24.12 -7.40
C ILE A 90 -4.51 -25.51 -6.73
N GLY A 91 -5.12 -26.53 -7.33
CA GLY A 91 -5.30 -27.86 -6.76
C GLY A 91 -6.37 -27.94 -5.66
N ARG A 92 -7.24 -26.93 -5.52
CA ARG A 92 -8.31 -26.86 -4.50
C ARG A 92 -9.62 -26.35 -5.12
N ASP A 93 -10.76 -26.75 -4.55
CA ASP A 93 -12.08 -26.19 -4.90
C ASP A 93 -12.31 -24.87 -4.17
N LEU A 94 -11.64 -23.80 -4.59
CA LEU A 94 -11.73 -22.49 -3.94
C LEU A 94 -12.81 -21.61 -4.58
N LEU A 95 -12.82 -21.56 -5.91
CA LEU A 95 -13.74 -20.76 -6.69
C LEU A 95 -15.04 -21.53 -6.97
N PRO A 96 -16.21 -20.88 -6.94
CA PRO A 96 -17.48 -21.54 -7.26
C PRO A 96 -17.51 -22.00 -8.73
N THR A 97 -17.93 -23.25 -8.96
CA THR A 97 -18.04 -23.86 -10.31
C THR A 97 -19.41 -24.51 -10.52
N GLY A 98 -19.95 -24.46 -11.74
CA GLY A 98 -21.27 -25.02 -12.06
C GLY A 98 -21.79 -24.62 -13.43
N VAL A 99 -23.04 -25.02 -13.73
CA VAL A 99 -23.64 -24.99 -15.07
C VAL A 99 -24.41 -23.71 -15.43
N LEU A 100 -24.70 -22.86 -14.44
CA LEU A 100 -25.32 -21.53 -14.61
C LEU A 100 -24.23 -20.43 -14.61
N PRO A 101 -24.50 -19.18 -15.03
CA PRO A 101 -23.55 -18.09 -14.85
C PRO A 101 -23.31 -17.91 -13.36
N LEU A 102 -22.07 -18.15 -12.89
CA LEU A 102 -21.71 -18.16 -11.47
C LEU A 102 -20.76 -17.04 -11.08
N THR A 103 -20.42 -16.12 -11.98
CA THR A 103 -19.48 -15.03 -11.68
C THR A 103 -20.14 -13.71 -12.05
N SER A 104 -20.72 -13.02 -11.07
CA SER A 104 -21.32 -11.69 -11.15
C SER A 104 -20.35 -10.57 -10.75
N ALA A 105 -19.21 -10.92 -10.15
CA ALA A 105 -18.17 -9.97 -9.73
C ALA A 105 -16.75 -10.52 -9.96
N ILE A 106 -15.77 -9.62 -10.05
CA ILE A 106 -14.35 -9.96 -10.21
C ILE A 106 -13.81 -10.58 -8.92
N THR A 107 -13.18 -11.74 -9.04
CA THR A 107 -12.55 -12.42 -7.90
C THR A 107 -11.03 -12.39 -8.06
N VAL A 108 -10.32 -11.87 -7.06
CA VAL A 108 -8.86 -11.73 -7.07
C VAL A 108 -8.27 -12.67 -6.03
N LEU A 109 -7.47 -13.65 -6.46
CA LEU A 109 -6.68 -14.46 -5.54
C LEU A 109 -5.33 -13.80 -5.34
N ARG A 110 -4.94 -13.60 -4.08
CA ARG A 110 -3.63 -13.04 -3.72
C ARG A 110 -3.03 -13.76 -2.53
N PHE A 111 -1.73 -13.62 -2.34
CA PHE A 111 -1.07 -14.15 -1.17
C PHE A 111 -1.56 -13.42 0.10
N GLY A 112 -1.88 -14.20 1.14
CA GLY A 112 -2.10 -13.69 2.49
C GLY A 112 -1.65 -14.71 3.54
N PRO A 113 -1.24 -14.25 4.74
CA PRO A 113 -0.74 -15.14 5.79
C PRO A 113 -1.84 -16.03 6.39
N LYS A 114 -3.12 -15.61 6.25
CA LYS A 114 -4.31 -16.34 6.69
C LYS A 114 -5.28 -16.49 5.52
N GLU A 115 -6.00 -17.61 5.49
CA GLU A 115 -7.08 -17.83 4.52
C GLU A 115 -8.28 -16.94 4.90
N GLN A 116 -8.58 -15.94 4.08
CA GLN A 116 -9.69 -15.00 4.32
C GLN A 116 -10.25 -14.39 3.05
N LEU A 117 -11.51 -13.93 3.12
CA LEU A 117 -12.18 -13.20 2.06
C LEU A 117 -12.30 -11.73 2.46
N VAL A 118 -11.80 -10.84 1.60
CA VAL A 118 -11.90 -9.39 1.76
C VAL A 118 -12.78 -8.84 0.63
N VAL A 119 -13.96 -8.33 0.96
CA VAL A 119 -14.94 -7.83 -0.01
C VAL A 119 -14.89 -6.31 -0.06
N ASP A 120 -14.61 -5.78 -1.24
CA ASP A 120 -14.67 -4.35 -1.56
C ASP A 120 -15.99 -4.03 -2.27
N ARG A 121 -16.75 -3.05 -1.76
CA ARG A 121 -18.06 -2.66 -2.26
C ARG A 121 -18.09 -1.19 -2.66
N GLU A 122 -18.81 -0.87 -3.72
CA GLU A 122 -18.95 0.51 -4.16
C GLU A 122 -19.65 1.36 -3.09
N GLY A 123 -19.04 2.50 -2.75
CA GLY A 123 -19.58 3.47 -1.80
C GLY A 123 -19.39 3.10 -0.32
N VAL A 124 -18.61 2.06 -0.01
CA VAL A 124 -18.27 1.68 1.37
C VAL A 124 -16.79 1.97 1.64
N PHE A 125 -16.49 2.62 2.77
CA PHE A 125 -15.12 3.06 3.11
C PHE A 125 -14.25 1.96 3.73
N PHE A 126 -14.85 0.89 4.26
CA PHE A 126 -14.13 -0.23 4.88
C PHE A 126 -14.43 -1.53 4.15
N THR A 127 -13.38 -2.31 3.89
CA THR A 127 -13.50 -3.65 3.33
C THR A 127 -14.06 -4.61 4.39
N GLU A 128 -14.96 -5.49 3.96
CA GLU A 128 -15.54 -6.52 4.82
C GLU A 128 -14.62 -7.76 4.83
N GLU A 129 -14.14 -8.15 6.01
CA GLU A 129 -13.38 -9.39 6.20
C GLU A 129 -14.32 -10.52 6.64
N THR A 130 -14.30 -11.65 5.92
CA THR A 130 -15.11 -12.83 6.24
C THR A 130 -14.43 -14.13 5.81
N SER A 131 -15.12 -15.27 6.00
CA SER A 131 -14.61 -16.58 5.60
C SER A 131 -14.73 -16.80 4.08
N VAL A 132 -13.73 -17.47 3.50
CA VAL A 132 -13.72 -17.85 2.08
C VAL A 132 -14.90 -18.73 1.69
N SER A 133 -15.46 -19.51 2.62
CA SER A 133 -16.66 -20.32 2.39
C SER A 133 -17.87 -19.49 1.93
N ARG A 134 -17.91 -18.20 2.28
CA ARG A 134 -18.98 -17.27 1.90
C ARG A 134 -18.75 -16.62 0.53
N LEU A 135 -17.64 -16.91 -0.16
CA LEU A 135 -17.32 -16.32 -1.46
C LEU A 135 -18.48 -16.40 -2.46
N ALA A 136 -19.13 -17.57 -2.51
CA ALA A 136 -20.27 -17.80 -3.40
C ALA A 136 -21.42 -16.79 -3.17
N GLU A 137 -21.61 -16.31 -1.93
CA GLU A 137 -22.64 -15.32 -1.61
C GLU A 137 -22.39 -13.96 -2.28
N TYR A 138 -21.15 -13.64 -2.64
CA TYR A 138 -20.76 -12.31 -3.16
C TYR A 138 -20.52 -12.33 -4.67
N VAL A 139 -19.96 -13.42 -5.19
CA VAL A 139 -19.48 -13.46 -6.58
C VAL A 139 -20.36 -14.27 -7.51
N THR A 140 -21.38 -14.98 -7.02
CA THR A 140 -22.27 -15.77 -7.88
C THR A 140 -23.56 -15.07 -8.24
N GLU A 141 -24.19 -15.44 -9.35
CA GLU A 141 -25.54 -14.94 -9.68
C GLU A 141 -26.61 -15.48 -8.72
N GLU A 142 -26.39 -16.63 -8.09
CA GLU A 142 -27.31 -17.17 -7.07
C GLU A 142 -27.24 -16.35 -5.77
N GLY A 143 -26.02 -16.08 -5.29
CA GLY A 143 -25.79 -15.33 -4.05
C GLY A 143 -25.87 -13.80 -4.19
N ASN A 144 -25.55 -13.28 -5.39
CA ASN A 144 -25.54 -11.87 -5.73
C ASN A 144 -26.01 -11.63 -7.18
N PRO A 145 -27.31 -11.82 -7.47
CA PRO A 145 -27.87 -11.68 -8.81
C PRO A 145 -27.62 -10.29 -9.39
N GLY A 146 -27.04 -10.21 -10.59
CA GLY A 146 -26.75 -8.94 -11.28
C GLY A 146 -25.91 -7.95 -10.46
N ASN A 147 -25.04 -8.46 -9.59
CA ASN A 147 -24.21 -7.68 -8.67
C ASN A 147 -24.98 -6.64 -7.81
N ARG A 148 -26.19 -6.98 -7.33
CA ARG A 148 -26.99 -6.10 -6.45
C ARG A 148 -26.29 -5.68 -5.16
N LYS A 149 -25.37 -6.50 -4.63
CA LYS A 149 -24.54 -6.18 -3.46
C LYS A 149 -23.44 -5.16 -3.77
N LYS A 150 -23.33 -4.71 -5.03
CA LYS A 150 -22.34 -3.73 -5.53
C LYS A 150 -20.91 -4.10 -5.17
N VAL A 151 -20.58 -5.38 -5.33
CA VAL A 151 -19.23 -5.90 -5.08
C VAL A 151 -18.36 -5.42 -6.23
N LYS A 152 -17.36 -4.60 -5.91
CA LYS A 152 -16.37 -4.15 -6.88
C LYS A 152 -15.33 -5.23 -7.11
N THR A 153 -14.74 -5.74 -6.02
CA THR A 153 -13.81 -6.87 -6.05
C THR A 153 -13.99 -7.75 -4.82
N ALA A 154 -13.89 -9.07 -5.00
CA ALA A 154 -13.79 -10.04 -3.92
C ALA A 154 -12.37 -10.59 -3.88
N LYS A 155 -11.60 -10.27 -2.85
CA LYS A 155 -10.20 -10.67 -2.72
C LYS A 155 -10.10 -11.89 -1.80
N VAL A 156 -9.64 -13.01 -2.36
CA VAL A 156 -9.38 -14.25 -1.62
C VAL A 156 -7.90 -14.28 -1.28
N GLU A 157 -7.59 -14.09 -0.01
CA GLU A 157 -6.24 -14.18 0.53
C GLU A 157 -5.96 -15.60 0.98
N VAL A 158 -4.92 -16.23 0.44
CA VAL A 158 -4.55 -17.62 0.76
C VAL A 158 -3.03 -17.77 0.86
N PRO A 159 -2.53 -18.67 1.73
CA PRO A 159 -1.09 -18.90 1.90
C PRO A 159 -0.51 -19.81 0.80
N LEU A 160 -0.78 -19.51 -0.47
CA LEU A 160 -0.27 -20.29 -1.61
C LEU A 160 1.10 -19.75 -2.05
N PRO A 161 2.17 -20.57 -2.08
CA PRO A 161 3.51 -20.10 -2.42
C PRO A 161 3.65 -19.43 -3.79
N PHE A 162 2.97 -19.94 -4.83
CA PHE A 162 3.06 -19.36 -6.18
C PHE A 162 2.43 -17.95 -6.29
N LEU A 163 1.56 -17.58 -5.34
CA LEU A 163 1.02 -16.22 -5.24
C LEU A 163 1.98 -15.25 -4.53
N ARG A 164 3.06 -15.76 -3.91
CA ARG A 164 4.10 -14.90 -3.32
C ARG A 164 4.77 -14.07 -4.42
N GLN A 165 5.41 -12.97 -4.02
CA GLN A 165 6.06 -12.02 -4.94
C GLN A 165 5.07 -11.25 -5.82
N GLY A 166 3.90 -10.88 -5.27
CA GLY A 166 2.98 -9.93 -5.89
C GLY A 166 2.14 -10.47 -7.04
N LEU A 167 1.99 -11.79 -7.21
CA LEU A 167 1.07 -12.34 -8.22
C LEU A 167 -0.38 -12.27 -7.72
N GLU A 168 -1.23 -11.61 -8.50
CA GLU A 168 -2.68 -11.62 -8.37
C GLU A 168 -3.28 -12.47 -9.50
N PHE A 169 -4.00 -13.53 -9.12
CA PHE A 169 -4.64 -14.43 -10.07
C PHE A 169 -6.14 -14.16 -10.11
N VAL A 170 -6.64 -13.68 -11.25
CA VAL A 170 -7.96 -13.06 -11.31
C VAL A 170 -8.95 -13.89 -12.13
N ASP A 171 -10.09 -14.22 -11.51
CA ASP A 171 -11.26 -14.77 -12.20
C ASP A 171 -12.17 -13.61 -12.61
N THR A 172 -12.49 -13.55 -13.89
CA THR A 172 -13.39 -12.52 -14.45
C THR A 172 -14.73 -13.13 -14.87
N PRO A 173 -15.84 -12.35 -14.75
CA PRO A 173 -17.10 -12.74 -15.35
C PRO A 173 -16.97 -13.18 -16.81
N GLY A 174 -17.75 -14.18 -17.23
CA GLY A 174 -17.74 -14.61 -18.63
C GLY A 174 -18.43 -13.60 -19.55
N ILE A 175 -17.81 -13.30 -20.69
CA ILE A 175 -18.45 -12.52 -21.76
C ILE A 175 -19.50 -13.38 -22.48
N GLY A 176 -20.56 -12.74 -23.00
CA GLY A 176 -21.63 -13.43 -23.70
C GLY A 176 -22.66 -14.10 -22.80
N SER A 177 -22.65 -13.82 -21.49
CA SER A 177 -23.82 -14.09 -20.64
C SER A 177 -24.99 -13.19 -21.09
N ALA A 178 -26.25 -13.61 -20.85
CA ALA A 178 -27.44 -12.81 -21.15
C ALA A 178 -27.51 -11.45 -20.41
N ILE A 179 -26.53 -11.16 -19.55
CA ILE A 179 -26.43 -9.98 -18.70
C ILE A 179 -25.35 -9.05 -19.26
N ALA A 180 -25.76 -7.90 -19.79
CA ALA A 180 -24.85 -6.90 -20.39
C ALA A 180 -23.83 -6.34 -19.37
N ALA A 181 -24.21 -6.24 -18.10
CA ALA A 181 -23.35 -5.73 -17.02
C ALA A 181 -22.06 -6.57 -16.85
N ASN A 182 -22.16 -7.90 -16.90
CA ASN A 182 -21.00 -8.79 -16.75
C ASN A 182 -19.97 -8.63 -17.89
N THR A 183 -20.47 -8.33 -19.08
CA THR A 183 -19.61 -8.06 -20.25
C THR A 183 -18.86 -6.74 -20.09
N ALA A 184 -19.53 -5.68 -19.63
CA ALA A 184 -18.90 -4.37 -19.37
C ALA A 184 -17.79 -4.47 -18.32
N THR A 185 -18.06 -5.14 -17.18
CA THR A 185 -17.07 -5.35 -16.11
C THR A 185 -15.81 -6.07 -16.60
N THR A 186 -15.95 -7.05 -17.49
CA THR A 186 -14.80 -7.77 -18.04
C THR A 186 -13.95 -6.86 -18.94
N TYR A 187 -14.60 -6.01 -19.75
CA TYR A 187 -13.90 -5.04 -20.59
C TYR A 187 -13.20 -3.95 -19.79
N GLU A 188 -13.82 -3.45 -18.72
CA GLU A 188 -13.23 -2.46 -17.80
C GLU A 188 -12.02 -3.01 -17.03
N PHE A 189 -11.92 -4.34 -16.90
CA PHE A 189 -10.79 -5.00 -16.25
C PHE A 189 -9.59 -5.26 -17.18
N LEU A 190 -9.79 -5.31 -18.50
CA LEU A 190 -8.69 -5.58 -19.46
C LEU A 190 -7.47 -4.65 -19.27
N PRO A 191 -7.63 -3.33 -19.10
CA PRO A 191 -6.50 -2.44 -18.91
C PRO A 191 -5.70 -2.73 -17.63
N GLN A 192 -6.26 -3.46 -16.66
CA GLN A 192 -5.61 -3.76 -15.37
C GLN A 192 -4.76 -5.03 -15.41
N SER A 193 -4.92 -5.85 -16.46
CA SER A 193 -4.25 -7.14 -16.64
C SER A 193 -2.85 -6.96 -17.27
N ASP A 194 -1.85 -7.70 -16.78
CA ASP A 194 -0.48 -7.67 -17.32
C ASP A 194 -0.22 -8.86 -18.25
N ALA A 195 -0.83 -10.00 -17.95
CA ALA A 195 -0.89 -11.18 -18.80
C ALA A 195 -2.28 -11.82 -18.69
N VAL A 196 -2.65 -12.59 -19.72
CA VAL A 196 -3.96 -13.24 -19.81
C VAL A 196 -3.82 -14.72 -20.10
N ILE A 197 -4.61 -15.54 -19.41
CA ILE A 197 -4.96 -16.90 -19.83
C ILE A 197 -6.30 -16.82 -20.55
N PHE A 198 -6.28 -16.97 -21.87
CA PHE A 198 -7.46 -16.97 -22.70
C PHE A 198 -8.00 -18.40 -22.84
N VAL A 199 -9.18 -18.66 -22.30
CA VAL A 199 -9.77 -20.00 -22.23
C VAL A 199 -10.87 -20.14 -23.29
N THR A 200 -10.66 -21.06 -24.23
CA THR A 200 -11.68 -21.59 -25.15
C THR A 200 -11.91 -23.08 -24.85
N SER A 201 -12.88 -23.73 -25.47
CA SER A 201 -13.16 -25.15 -25.24
C SER A 201 -13.47 -25.90 -26.53
N VAL A 202 -13.20 -27.21 -26.53
CA VAL A 202 -13.28 -28.05 -27.74
C VAL A 202 -14.69 -28.20 -28.32
N ASP A 203 -15.74 -27.98 -27.53
CA ASP A 203 -17.14 -28.08 -27.96
C ASP A 203 -17.60 -26.95 -28.88
N ALA A 204 -16.99 -25.76 -28.76
CA ALA A 204 -17.27 -24.61 -29.62
C ALA A 204 -16.06 -23.67 -29.64
N PRO A 205 -14.95 -24.09 -30.27
CA PRO A 205 -13.71 -23.35 -30.20
C PRO A 205 -13.72 -22.15 -31.16
N LEU A 206 -13.21 -21.01 -30.69
CA LEU A 206 -12.98 -19.80 -31.48
C LEU A 206 -14.21 -19.31 -32.25
N SER A 207 -15.36 -19.23 -31.58
CA SER A 207 -16.53 -18.55 -32.16
C SER A 207 -16.21 -17.09 -32.54
N GLN A 208 -16.98 -16.47 -33.43
CA GLN A 208 -16.73 -15.08 -33.84
C GLN A 208 -16.65 -14.12 -32.64
N ALA A 209 -17.52 -14.29 -31.63
CA ALA A 209 -17.48 -13.49 -30.40
C ALA A 209 -16.19 -13.72 -29.58
N GLU A 210 -15.62 -14.93 -29.63
CA GLU A 210 -14.36 -15.27 -28.96
C GLU A 210 -13.17 -14.62 -29.69
N ILE A 211 -13.19 -14.60 -31.02
CA ILE A 211 -12.18 -13.93 -31.86
C ILE A 211 -12.23 -12.41 -31.65
N ASP A 212 -13.41 -11.80 -31.74
CA ASP A 212 -13.59 -10.36 -31.51
C ASP A 212 -13.13 -9.97 -30.10
N PHE A 213 -13.37 -10.84 -29.11
CA PHE A 213 -12.89 -10.61 -27.76
C PHE A 213 -11.37 -10.73 -27.65
N LEU A 214 -10.77 -11.74 -28.29
CA LEU A 214 -9.32 -11.91 -28.33
C LEU A 214 -8.62 -10.67 -28.94
N ASP A 215 -9.17 -10.10 -30.02
CA ASP A 215 -8.62 -8.89 -30.64
C ASP A 215 -8.63 -7.69 -29.69
N ARG A 216 -9.69 -7.56 -28.88
CA ARG A 216 -9.75 -6.53 -27.83
C ARG A 216 -8.75 -6.77 -26.70
N VAL A 217 -8.52 -8.03 -26.33
CA VAL A 217 -7.49 -8.39 -25.34
C VAL A 217 -6.11 -8.02 -25.87
N ARG A 218 -5.79 -8.34 -27.13
CA ARG A 218 -4.50 -8.03 -27.78
C ARG A 218 -4.19 -6.53 -27.83
N ALA A 219 -5.21 -5.69 -27.91
CA ALA A 219 -5.03 -4.23 -27.85
C ALA A 219 -4.55 -3.73 -26.46
N HIS A 220 -4.77 -4.51 -25.41
CA HIS A 220 -4.48 -4.10 -24.03
C HIS A 220 -3.33 -4.88 -23.39
N VAL A 221 -3.20 -6.16 -23.74
CA VAL A 221 -2.31 -7.13 -23.11
C VAL A 221 -1.45 -7.80 -24.18
N ARG A 222 -0.13 -7.81 -23.95
CA ARG A 222 0.82 -8.41 -24.91
C ARG A 222 0.99 -9.91 -24.73
N LYS A 223 1.08 -10.40 -23.49
CA LYS A 223 1.30 -11.82 -23.21
C LYS A 223 -0.03 -12.54 -23.01
N ILE A 224 -0.33 -13.48 -23.90
CA ILE A 224 -1.55 -14.29 -23.88
C ILE A 224 -1.18 -15.77 -23.95
N PHE A 225 -1.71 -16.56 -23.01
CA PHE A 225 -1.66 -18.02 -23.01
C PHE A 225 -3.02 -18.53 -23.48
N VAL A 226 -3.06 -19.27 -24.60
CA VAL A 226 -4.34 -19.79 -25.11
C VAL A 226 -4.55 -21.21 -24.59
N VAL A 227 -5.57 -21.40 -23.77
CA VAL A 227 -5.94 -22.71 -23.21
C VAL A 227 -7.16 -23.25 -23.93
N VAL A 228 -7.04 -24.48 -24.44
CA VAL A 228 -8.13 -25.24 -25.07
C VAL A 228 -8.64 -26.27 -24.07
N ASN A 229 -9.73 -25.94 -23.38
CA ASN A 229 -10.26 -26.73 -22.28
C ASN A 229 -11.24 -27.83 -22.73
N LYS A 230 -11.55 -28.76 -21.82
CA LYS A 230 -12.47 -29.91 -21.99
C LYS A 230 -11.99 -30.95 -22.99
N THR A 231 -10.67 -31.15 -23.10
CA THR A 231 -10.09 -32.13 -24.03
C THR A 231 -10.50 -33.58 -23.75
N ASP A 232 -11.06 -33.85 -22.56
CA ASP A 232 -11.65 -35.14 -22.19
C ASP A 232 -12.92 -35.49 -22.98
N LEU A 233 -13.49 -34.55 -23.72
CA LEU A 233 -14.64 -34.80 -24.61
C LEU A 233 -14.23 -35.37 -25.97
N LEU A 234 -12.94 -35.38 -26.31
CA LEU A 234 -12.43 -35.84 -27.61
C LEU A 234 -11.57 -37.08 -27.46
N ALA A 235 -11.64 -37.98 -28.45
CA ALA A 235 -10.64 -39.02 -28.62
C ALA A 235 -9.30 -38.40 -29.06
N ASP A 236 -8.17 -39.10 -28.82
CA ASP A 236 -6.83 -38.57 -29.09
C ASP A 236 -6.65 -38.13 -30.57
N SER A 237 -7.17 -38.90 -31.53
CA SER A 237 -7.09 -38.55 -32.96
C SER A 237 -7.89 -37.30 -33.35
N GLU A 238 -9.00 -37.05 -32.67
CA GLU A 238 -9.85 -35.87 -32.91
C GLU A 238 -9.27 -34.63 -32.23
N ARG A 239 -8.60 -34.80 -31.08
CA ARG A 239 -7.92 -33.73 -30.36
C ARG A 239 -6.86 -33.06 -31.23
N ASP A 240 -6.01 -33.84 -31.88
CA ASP A 240 -4.92 -33.28 -32.71
C ASP A 240 -5.46 -32.51 -33.91
N GLN A 241 -6.51 -33.03 -34.56
CA GLN A 241 -7.20 -32.32 -35.66
C GLN A 241 -7.81 -31.01 -35.18
N MET A 242 -8.45 -31.00 -34.01
CA MET A 242 -9.04 -29.81 -33.42
C MET A 242 -7.98 -28.76 -33.06
N LEU A 243 -6.86 -29.18 -32.47
CA LEU A 243 -5.75 -28.27 -32.12
C LEU A 243 -5.11 -27.66 -33.36
N ALA A 244 -4.93 -28.43 -34.43
CA ALA A 244 -4.44 -27.92 -35.70
C ALA A 244 -5.40 -26.87 -36.31
N PHE A 245 -6.71 -27.11 -36.24
CA PHE A 245 -7.73 -26.15 -36.67
C PHE A 245 -7.69 -24.84 -35.87
N ILE A 246 -7.58 -24.93 -34.54
CA ILE A 246 -7.47 -23.76 -33.65
C ILE A 246 -6.21 -22.97 -33.94
N ALA A 247 -5.06 -23.65 -34.07
CA ALA A 247 -3.79 -23.00 -34.37
C ALA A 247 -3.81 -22.26 -35.70
N ALA A 248 -4.32 -22.90 -36.77
CA ALA A 248 -4.46 -22.28 -38.09
C ALA A 248 -5.41 -21.07 -38.06
N THR A 249 -6.53 -21.17 -37.33
CA THR A 249 -7.49 -20.07 -37.19
C THR A 249 -6.87 -18.88 -36.45
N LEU A 250 -6.13 -19.13 -35.37
CA LEU A 250 -5.41 -18.08 -34.65
C LEU A 250 -4.39 -17.43 -35.56
N GLU A 251 -3.52 -18.19 -36.22
CA GLU A 251 -2.47 -17.66 -37.11
C GLU A 251 -3.05 -16.81 -38.25
N GLN A 252 -4.17 -17.24 -38.85
CA GLN A 252 -4.84 -16.48 -39.91
C GLN A 252 -5.43 -15.16 -39.39
N ARG A 253 -6.07 -15.17 -38.22
CA ARG A 253 -6.77 -13.99 -37.67
C ARG A 253 -5.83 -13.01 -36.99
N THR A 254 -4.72 -13.47 -36.45
CA THR A 254 -3.77 -12.64 -35.70
C THR A 254 -2.72 -11.96 -36.57
N GLY A 255 -2.74 -12.23 -37.88
CA GLY A 255 -1.77 -11.68 -38.84
C GLY A 255 -0.44 -12.43 -38.85
N GLY A 256 -0.45 -13.74 -38.59
CA GLY A 256 0.74 -14.60 -38.55
C GLY A 256 1.42 -14.69 -37.19
N GLU A 257 0.86 -14.09 -36.14
CA GLU A 257 1.36 -14.22 -34.77
C GLU A 257 1.00 -15.60 -34.20
N LYS A 258 2.03 -16.38 -33.84
CA LYS A 258 1.84 -17.72 -33.27
C LYS A 258 1.61 -17.63 -31.76
N PHE A 259 0.45 -18.10 -31.34
CA PHE A 259 0.11 -18.27 -29.92
C PHE A 259 0.32 -19.74 -29.52
N PRO A 260 1.13 -20.02 -28.49
CA PRO A 260 1.19 -21.35 -27.91
C PRO A 260 -0.20 -21.74 -27.39
N THR A 261 -0.70 -22.90 -27.82
CA THR A 261 -1.97 -23.46 -27.38
C THR A 261 -1.73 -24.59 -26.40
N TYR A 262 -2.46 -24.59 -25.29
CA TYR A 262 -2.34 -25.58 -24.22
C TYR A 262 -3.63 -26.41 -24.13
N PRO A 263 -3.64 -27.66 -24.62
CA PRO A 263 -4.78 -28.56 -24.46
C PRO A 263 -4.90 -29.02 -23.01
N VAL A 264 -6.04 -28.78 -22.37
CA VAL A 264 -6.23 -29.12 -20.95
C VAL A 264 -7.61 -29.74 -20.70
N SER A 265 -7.66 -30.72 -19.79
CA SER A 265 -8.90 -31.09 -19.10
C SER A 265 -8.80 -30.62 -17.65
N SER A 266 -9.42 -29.47 -17.33
CA SER A 266 -9.36 -28.94 -15.96
C SER A 266 -9.98 -29.89 -14.94
N ARG A 267 -11.01 -30.65 -15.34
CA ARG A 267 -11.69 -31.63 -14.50
C ARG A 267 -10.75 -32.78 -14.13
N LEU A 268 -10.17 -33.44 -15.12
CA LEU A 268 -9.24 -34.55 -14.89
C LEU A 268 -7.97 -34.08 -14.16
N GLY A 269 -7.46 -32.88 -14.48
CA GLY A 269 -6.28 -32.33 -13.82
C GLY A 269 -6.50 -32.07 -12.33
N LEU A 270 -7.67 -31.54 -11.96
CA LEU A 270 -8.04 -31.32 -10.56
C LEU A 270 -8.27 -32.64 -9.81
N GLU A 271 -8.97 -33.60 -10.43
CA GLU A 271 -9.17 -34.95 -9.89
C GLU A 271 -7.82 -35.64 -9.62
N ALA A 272 -6.90 -35.60 -10.59
CA ALA A 272 -5.57 -36.19 -10.48
C ALA A 272 -4.72 -35.53 -9.38
N LYS A 273 -4.73 -34.19 -9.27
CA LYS A 273 -4.03 -33.48 -8.18
C LYS A 273 -4.56 -33.85 -6.80
N LYS A 274 -5.88 -33.96 -6.64
CA LYS A 274 -6.51 -34.39 -5.37
C LYS A 274 -6.20 -35.85 -5.04
N ALA A 275 -6.15 -36.72 -6.04
CA ALA A 275 -5.82 -38.12 -5.88
C ALA A 275 -4.31 -38.38 -5.70
N GLY A 276 -3.46 -37.39 -5.99
CA GLY A 276 -2.00 -37.57 -6.04
C GLY A 276 -1.54 -38.47 -7.20
N ASP A 277 -2.26 -38.46 -8.32
CA ASP A 277 -1.98 -39.26 -9.52
C ASP A 277 -1.10 -38.45 -10.51
N PRO A 278 0.22 -38.71 -10.59
CA PRO A 278 1.12 -37.98 -11.47
C PRO A 278 0.86 -38.26 -12.95
N ASP A 279 0.42 -39.48 -13.30
CA ASP A 279 0.15 -39.87 -14.69
C ASP A 279 -1.15 -39.23 -15.18
N GLY A 280 -2.19 -39.23 -14.34
CA GLY A 280 -3.41 -38.46 -14.58
C GLY A 280 -3.16 -36.96 -14.74
N TYR A 281 -2.29 -36.39 -13.90
CA TYR A 281 -1.93 -34.98 -13.96
C TYR A 281 -1.21 -34.63 -15.27
N ALA A 282 -0.26 -35.45 -15.72
CA ALA A 282 0.41 -35.29 -17.01
C ALA A 282 -0.58 -35.44 -18.19
N ARG A 283 -1.38 -36.52 -18.21
CA ARG A 283 -2.37 -36.78 -19.28
C ARG A 283 -3.46 -35.70 -19.39
N SER A 284 -3.73 -34.97 -18.30
CA SER A 284 -4.69 -33.87 -18.31
C SER A 284 -4.21 -32.64 -19.09
N GLY A 285 -2.92 -32.56 -19.43
CA GLY A 285 -2.27 -31.40 -20.05
C GLY A 285 -2.05 -30.21 -19.11
N LEU A 286 -2.53 -30.30 -17.86
CA LEU A 286 -2.38 -29.25 -16.86
C LEU A 286 -0.90 -29.02 -16.46
N LYS A 287 -0.11 -30.09 -16.45
CA LYS A 287 1.33 -30.03 -16.15
C LYS A 287 2.07 -29.11 -17.12
N ASP A 288 1.88 -29.29 -18.42
CA ASP A 288 2.56 -28.52 -19.46
C ASP A 288 2.21 -27.02 -19.38
N LEU A 289 0.94 -26.72 -19.07
CA LEU A 289 0.49 -25.34 -18.83
C LEU A 289 1.17 -24.73 -17.60
N GLU A 290 1.23 -25.46 -16.48
CA GLU A 290 1.84 -24.98 -15.24
C GLU A 290 3.34 -24.76 -15.36
N GLU A 291 4.05 -25.66 -16.05
CA GLU A 291 5.48 -25.50 -16.34
C GLU A 291 5.74 -24.27 -17.22
N ALA A 292 4.94 -24.07 -18.27
CA ALA A 292 5.04 -22.87 -19.11
C ALA A 292 4.76 -21.57 -18.33
N LEU A 293 3.75 -21.58 -17.46
CA LEU A 293 3.46 -20.44 -16.58
C LEU A 293 4.58 -20.21 -15.57
N ALA A 294 5.16 -21.27 -14.99
CA ALA A 294 6.25 -21.17 -14.02
C ALA A 294 7.52 -20.56 -14.65
N VAL A 295 7.92 -21.05 -15.84
CA VAL A 295 9.03 -20.48 -16.60
C VAL A 295 8.78 -19.00 -16.85
N TYR A 296 7.62 -18.65 -17.42
CA TYR A 296 7.25 -17.27 -17.70
C TYR A 296 7.28 -16.37 -16.45
N LEU A 297 6.69 -16.83 -15.35
CA LEU A 297 6.61 -16.08 -14.11
C LEU A 297 7.99 -15.85 -13.46
N SER A 298 8.95 -16.75 -13.70
CA SER A 298 10.31 -16.67 -13.15
C SER A 298 11.26 -15.81 -14.00
N SER A 299 11.14 -15.81 -15.33
CA SER A 299 12.13 -15.20 -16.24
C SER A 299 11.62 -13.99 -17.04
N GLU A 300 10.32 -13.91 -17.31
CA GLU A 300 9.74 -12.91 -18.23
C GLU A 300 8.75 -11.95 -17.55
N LYS A 301 8.27 -12.29 -16.34
CA LYS A 301 7.29 -11.49 -15.58
C LYS A 301 7.75 -10.05 -15.39
N SER A 302 8.99 -9.85 -14.93
CA SER A 302 9.53 -8.54 -14.57
C SER A 302 9.58 -7.57 -15.75
N SER A 303 10.04 -8.01 -16.92
CA SER A 303 10.07 -7.17 -18.11
C SER A 303 8.66 -6.90 -18.63
N THR A 304 7.80 -7.92 -18.69
CA THR A 304 6.41 -7.75 -19.13
C THR A 304 5.65 -6.77 -18.24
N PHE A 305 5.84 -6.87 -16.93
CA PHE A 305 5.24 -5.98 -15.94
C PHE A 305 5.64 -4.52 -16.16
N LEU A 306 6.93 -4.23 -16.23
CA LEU A 306 7.43 -2.85 -16.41
C LEU A 306 6.98 -2.26 -17.76
N VAL A 307 6.97 -3.08 -18.81
CA VAL A 307 6.46 -2.69 -20.13
C VAL A 307 4.95 -2.40 -20.08
N ALA A 308 4.17 -3.20 -19.37
CA ALA A 308 2.72 -2.97 -19.21
C ALA A 308 2.43 -1.65 -18.47
N ILE A 309 3.23 -1.31 -17.45
CA ILE A 309 3.13 -0.01 -16.76
C ILE A 309 3.42 1.14 -17.72
N LEU A 310 4.46 1.03 -18.56
CA LEU A 310 4.80 2.04 -19.56
C LEU A 310 3.70 2.18 -20.63
N ASP A 311 3.14 1.09 -21.13
CA ASP A 311 2.03 1.13 -22.08
C ASP A 311 0.81 1.85 -21.51
N ARG A 312 0.50 1.63 -20.23
CA ARG A 312 -0.60 2.34 -19.55
C ARG A 312 -0.28 3.82 -19.36
N ALA A 313 0.94 4.17 -18.97
CA ALA A 313 1.37 5.55 -18.83
C ALA A 313 1.30 6.30 -20.17
N LEU A 314 1.73 5.68 -21.28
CA LEU A 314 1.64 6.24 -22.63
C LEU A 314 0.18 6.45 -23.07
N ARG A 315 -0.72 5.49 -22.78
CA ARG A 315 -2.16 5.64 -23.04
C ARG A 315 -2.76 6.81 -22.24
N LEU A 316 -2.45 6.92 -20.95
CA LEU A 316 -2.89 8.02 -20.11
C LEU A 316 -2.43 9.39 -20.63
N ILE A 317 -1.22 9.49 -21.18
CA ILE A 317 -0.74 10.69 -21.84
C ILE A 317 -1.56 10.98 -23.10
N ALA A 318 -1.76 9.98 -23.96
CA ALA A 318 -2.50 10.15 -25.21
C ALA A 318 -3.95 10.62 -24.95
N ASP A 319 -4.62 10.00 -23.99
CA ASP A 319 -6.00 10.30 -23.62
C ASP A 319 -6.12 11.65 -22.88
N GLY A 320 -5.14 11.98 -22.02
CA GLY A 320 -5.14 13.18 -21.20
C GLY A 320 -4.61 14.45 -21.90
N THR A 321 -3.90 14.32 -23.02
CA THR A 321 -3.33 15.46 -23.76
C THR A 321 -4.11 15.85 -25.01
N GLY A 322 -5.14 15.09 -25.40
CA GLY A 322 -6.00 15.41 -26.54
C GLY A 322 -5.22 15.44 -27.85
N GLY A 323 -4.86 14.27 -28.38
CA GLY A 323 -4.46 14.01 -29.77
C GLY A 323 -3.27 14.80 -30.34
N ASP A 324 -3.41 16.12 -30.45
CA ASP A 324 -2.48 17.06 -31.09
C ASP A 324 -1.49 17.71 -30.11
N ALA A 325 -1.85 17.92 -28.83
CA ALA A 325 -0.90 18.43 -27.82
C ALA A 325 -0.02 17.34 -27.18
N ALA A 326 -0.16 16.08 -27.61
CA ALA A 326 0.74 14.97 -27.27
C ALA A 326 2.11 15.07 -27.98
N LYS A 327 2.21 15.88 -29.05
CA LYS A 327 3.39 15.96 -29.91
C LYS A 327 4.28 17.19 -29.68
N GLU A 328 3.76 18.26 -29.07
CA GLU A 328 4.52 19.49 -28.78
C GLU A 328 4.40 19.92 -27.30
N GLY A 329 5.50 20.37 -26.71
CA GLY A 329 5.57 20.82 -25.31
C GLY A 329 5.95 19.74 -24.28
N PRO A 330 5.69 19.98 -22.98
CA PRO A 330 6.14 19.10 -21.88
C PRO A 330 5.58 17.66 -21.95
N GLY A 331 4.39 17.49 -22.54
CA GLY A 331 3.76 16.17 -22.72
C GLY A 331 4.45 15.32 -23.79
N GLY A 332 4.88 15.92 -24.90
CA GLY A 332 5.62 15.21 -25.95
C GLY A 332 7.01 14.76 -25.51
N ALA A 333 7.72 15.61 -24.76
CA ALA A 333 9.01 15.25 -24.17
C ALA A 333 8.89 14.06 -23.20
N LEU A 334 7.84 14.06 -22.36
CA LEU A 334 7.56 12.96 -21.42
C LEU A 334 7.17 11.67 -22.15
N SER A 335 6.33 11.77 -23.19
CA SER A 335 5.95 10.62 -24.03
C SER A 335 7.17 9.98 -24.69
N ALA A 336 8.08 10.78 -25.24
CA ALA A 336 9.33 10.30 -25.83
C ALA A 336 10.24 9.59 -24.81
N ARG A 337 10.34 10.09 -23.56
CA ARG A 337 11.10 9.42 -22.50
C ARG A 337 10.49 8.07 -22.11
N LEU A 338 9.17 8.02 -21.95
CA LEU A 338 8.45 6.79 -21.63
C LEU A 338 8.57 5.74 -22.75
N ASP A 339 8.42 6.15 -24.01
CA ASP A 339 8.60 5.22 -25.14
C ASP A 339 10.07 4.79 -25.29
N GLY A 340 11.03 5.68 -24.99
CA GLY A 340 12.45 5.32 -24.92
C GLY A 340 12.73 4.22 -23.89
N LEU A 341 12.21 4.35 -22.66
CA LEU A 341 12.30 3.30 -21.64
C LEU A 341 11.63 2.00 -22.09
N ARG A 342 10.48 2.10 -22.78
CA ARG A 342 9.72 0.96 -23.29
C ARG A 342 10.49 0.20 -24.35
N GLN A 343 11.08 0.89 -25.33
CA GLN A 343 11.87 0.27 -26.40
C GLN A 343 13.10 -0.44 -25.84
N ARG A 344 13.82 0.18 -24.88
CA ARG A 344 14.99 -0.42 -24.23
C ARG A 344 14.65 -1.70 -23.47
N LEU A 345 13.53 -1.71 -22.76
CA LEU A 345 13.03 -2.91 -22.06
C LEU A 345 12.66 -4.03 -23.03
N LEU A 346 12.08 -3.70 -24.18
CA LEU A 346 11.76 -4.69 -25.22
C LEU A 346 13.01 -5.24 -25.92
N ALA A 347 14.06 -4.42 -26.04
CA ALA A 347 15.35 -4.82 -26.58
C ALA A 347 16.20 -5.63 -25.58
N GLY A 348 15.77 -5.76 -24.31
CA GLY A 348 16.51 -6.48 -23.27
C GLY A 348 17.76 -5.75 -22.78
N GLU A 349 17.84 -4.42 -22.94
CA GLU A 349 19.01 -3.63 -22.53
C GLU A 349 19.08 -3.45 -21.00
N VAL A 350 20.31 -3.53 -20.45
CA VAL A 350 20.58 -3.30 -19.02
C VAL A 350 20.86 -1.82 -18.77
N PHE A 351 20.21 -1.24 -17.76
CA PHE A 351 20.36 0.17 -17.38
C PHE A 351 21.74 0.44 -16.73
N ASP A 352 22.56 1.32 -17.33
CA ASP A 352 23.91 1.68 -16.83
C ASP A 352 23.91 3.08 -16.14
N PRO A 353 24.12 3.15 -14.81
CA PRO A 353 24.16 4.41 -14.06
C PRO A 353 25.25 5.39 -14.49
N ARG A 354 26.32 4.91 -15.15
CA ARG A 354 27.46 5.76 -15.53
C ARG A 354 27.21 6.54 -16.83
N ARG A 355 26.25 6.09 -17.65
CA ARG A 355 25.84 6.73 -18.90
C ARG A 355 24.54 7.51 -18.78
N ASP A 356 23.62 7.04 -17.94
CA ASP A 356 22.22 7.51 -17.90
C ASP A 356 21.87 8.37 -16.67
N ALA A 357 22.88 8.90 -15.97
CA ALA A 357 22.64 9.81 -14.85
C ALA A 357 21.81 11.02 -15.34
N PRO A 358 20.70 11.39 -14.66
CA PRO A 358 20.03 12.64 -14.96
C PRO A 358 21.06 13.78 -14.82
N PRO A 359 21.03 14.80 -15.70
CA PRO A 359 22.01 15.87 -15.68
C PRO A 359 22.08 16.49 -14.27
N ALA A 360 23.29 16.91 -13.90
CA ALA A 360 23.59 17.47 -12.58
C ALA A 360 22.55 18.54 -12.18
N PRO A 361 22.18 18.62 -10.89
CA PRO A 361 21.36 19.73 -10.42
C PRO A 361 22.09 21.03 -10.74
N VAL A 362 21.35 21.95 -11.36
CA VAL A 362 21.76 23.36 -11.51
C VAL A 362 22.12 23.88 -10.11
N GLU A 363 23.26 24.55 -9.97
CA GLU A 363 23.60 25.27 -8.74
C GLU A 363 22.54 26.34 -8.48
N ILE A 364 21.79 26.18 -7.38
CA ILE A 364 20.81 27.16 -6.92
C ILE A 364 21.35 27.81 -5.63
N PRO A 365 21.28 29.15 -5.48
CA PRO A 365 21.86 29.87 -4.35
C PRO A 365 21.31 29.39 -3.00
N LYS A 366 22.20 29.37 -2.00
CA LYS A 366 21.91 29.09 -0.58
C LYS A 366 20.97 30.15 0.01
N THR A 367 19.66 29.96 -0.13
CA THR A 367 18.65 30.52 0.76
C THR A 367 17.32 29.83 0.51
N VAL A 368 17.04 28.74 1.24
CA VAL A 368 15.65 28.45 1.58
C VAL A 368 15.26 29.53 2.58
N SER A 369 14.71 30.62 2.05
CA SER A 369 14.13 31.68 2.85
C SER A 369 13.11 31.06 3.80
N GLN A 370 13.32 31.29 5.09
CA GLN A 370 12.26 31.12 6.08
C GLN A 370 11.00 31.80 5.54
N PRO A 371 9.81 31.19 5.61
CA PRO A 371 8.60 31.94 5.36
C PRO A 371 8.58 33.12 6.35
N SER A 372 8.61 34.33 5.81
CA SER A 372 8.45 35.55 6.59
C SER A 372 7.09 35.49 7.31
N PRO A 373 6.97 36.02 8.54
CA PRO A 373 5.73 35.95 9.32
C PRO A 373 4.51 36.68 8.72
N GLU A 374 4.61 37.30 7.54
CA GLU A 374 3.68 38.37 7.12
C GLU A 374 2.77 38.05 5.91
N GLU A 375 2.96 36.96 5.16
CA GLU A 375 2.14 36.70 3.95
C GLU A 375 1.10 35.58 4.09
N LYS A 376 0.41 35.54 5.24
CA LYS A 376 -0.99 35.07 5.36
C LYS A 376 -1.83 36.01 6.24
N ALA A 377 -1.59 37.31 6.12
CA ALA A 377 -2.51 38.34 6.62
C ALA A 377 -3.68 38.50 5.64
N GLY A 378 -4.58 37.51 5.63
CA GLY A 378 -5.82 37.53 4.84
C GLY A 378 -6.89 36.70 5.53
N ALA A 379 -7.62 37.35 6.45
CA ALA A 379 -8.80 36.85 7.16
C ALA A 379 -8.61 35.78 8.27
N VAL A 380 -7.89 36.15 9.35
CA VAL A 380 -8.27 35.72 10.72
C VAL A 380 -8.14 36.93 11.66
N GLN A 381 -9.11 37.84 11.61
CA GLN A 381 -9.31 38.81 12.68
C GLN A 381 -10.15 38.13 13.78
N GLY A 382 -9.52 37.81 14.92
CA GLY A 382 -10.24 37.25 16.07
C GLY A 382 -9.39 36.78 17.26
N LYS A 383 -8.83 37.75 18.02
CA LYS A 383 -8.52 37.71 19.47
C LYS A 383 -7.42 36.74 19.98
N GLY A 384 -6.53 37.27 20.82
CA GLY A 384 -5.38 36.59 21.43
C GLY A 384 -5.68 35.18 21.94
N GLY A 385 -4.91 34.21 21.47
CA GLY A 385 -5.17 32.78 21.69
C GLY A 385 -5.16 32.44 23.18
N ALA A 386 -6.34 32.35 23.80
CA ALA A 386 -6.50 31.93 25.18
C ALA A 386 -5.98 30.49 25.34
N LEU A 387 -5.23 30.23 26.42
CA LEU A 387 -4.95 28.85 26.83
C LEU A 387 -6.30 28.15 27.06
N ASN A 388 -6.59 27.11 26.28
CA ASN A 388 -7.81 26.32 26.49
C ASN A 388 -7.61 25.41 27.70
N LEU A 389 -7.89 25.95 28.89
CA LEU A 389 -7.75 25.24 30.15
C LEU A 389 -8.89 24.22 30.39
N ARG A 390 -9.88 24.13 29.49
CA ARG A 390 -11.08 23.27 29.64
C ARG A 390 -10.83 21.77 29.38
N THR A 391 -9.58 21.33 29.29
CA THR A 391 -9.28 19.92 29.01
C THR A 391 -9.37 19.06 30.27
N ARG A 392 -9.89 17.83 30.15
CA ARG A 392 -9.94 16.86 31.27
C ARG A 392 -8.57 16.29 31.67
N GLY A 393 -7.55 16.46 30.84
CA GLY A 393 -6.13 16.13 31.12
C GLY A 393 -5.25 17.37 31.23
N CYS A 394 -3.93 17.18 31.27
CA CYS A 394 -2.98 18.30 31.38
C CYS A 394 -3.05 19.24 30.15
N PRO A 395 -3.30 20.55 30.32
CA PRO A 395 -3.45 21.48 29.21
C PRO A 395 -2.13 21.72 28.46
N VAL A 396 -1.00 21.68 29.16
CA VAL A 396 0.34 21.77 28.54
C VAL A 396 0.58 20.54 27.67
N CYS A 397 0.26 19.34 28.18
CA CYS A 397 0.37 18.13 27.39
C CYS A 397 -0.49 18.18 26.11
N ASN A 398 -1.74 18.61 26.24
CA ASN A 398 -2.64 18.72 25.10
C ASN A 398 -2.13 19.72 24.06
N TYR A 399 -1.55 20.84 24.50
CA TYR A 399 -0.93 21.81 23.62
C TYR A 399 0.28 21.24 22.87
N LEU A 400 1.20 20.60 23.58
CA LEU A 400 2.41 20.02 22.97
C LEU A 400 2.08 18.87 22.02
N ARG A 401 1.11 18.01 22.37
CA ARG A 401 0.63 16.94 21.49
C ARG A 401 0.10 17.51 20.17
N LYS A 402 -0.66 18.61 20.23
CA LYS A 402 -1.12 19.29 19.02
C LYS A 402 0.05 19.89 18.24
N ALA A 403 0.98 20.55 18.93
CA ALA A 403 2.15 21.17 18.29
C ALA A 403 3.02 20.15 17.55
N VAL A 404 3.30 18.99 18.14
CA VAL A 404 4.08 17.92 17.49
C VAL A 404 3.33 17.29 16.32
N PHE A 405 2.01 17.11 16.45
CA PHE A 405 1.18 16.61 15.34
C PHE A 405 1.18 17.58 14.15
N ASP A 406 1.00 18.87 14.40
CA ASP A 406 1.03 19.92 13.37
C ASP A 406 2.42 19.98 12.71
N PHE A 407 3.50 19.87 13.51
CA PHE A 407 4.88 19.80 13.03
C PHE A 407 5.07 18.63 12.07
N PHE A 408 4.70 17.41 12.46
CA PHE A 408 4.88 16.24 11.59
C PHE A 408 3.94 16.22 10.40
N THR A 409 2.75 16.82 10.51
CA THR A 409 1.85 16.99 9.38
C THR A 409 2.49 17.87 8.30
N GLN A 410 3.16 18.96 8.67
CA GLN A 410 3.90 19.77 7.70
C GLN A 410 5.10 19.00 7.13
N TRP A 411 5.86 18.34 8.00
CA TRP A 411 7.06 17.61 7.60
C TRP A 411 6.78 16.41 6.71
N GLN A 412 5.68 15.67 6.89
CA GLN A 412 5.40 14.51 6.04
C GLN A 412 5.15 14.89 4.57
N TYR A 413 4.52 16.04 4.30
CA TYR A 413 4.30 16.54 2.95
C TYR A 413 5.61 17.07 2.36
N ALA A 414 6.31 17.93 3.10
CA ALA A 414 7.57 18.53 2.67
C ALA A 414 8.63 17.46 2.37
N LEU A 415 8.76 16.46 3.25
CA LEU A 415 9.72 15.37 3.07
C LEU A 415 9.37 14.45 1.89
N ALA A 416 8.09 14.34 1.51
CA ALA A 416 7.66 13.54 0.36
C ALA A 416 7.89 14.28 -0.98
N GLU A 417 7.65 15.58 -1.01
CA GLU A 417 7.54 16.35 -2.26
C GLU A 417 8.76 17.21 -2.60
N GLU A 418 9.48 17.70 -1.58
CA GLU A 418 10.54 18.70 -1.71
C GLU A 418 11.93 18.09 -1.54
N ARG A 419 12.77 18.20 -2.60
CA ARG A 419 14.14 17.66 -2.56
C ARG A 419 15.05 18.36 -1.55
N ASP A 420 14.95 19.68 -1.43
CA ASP A 420 15.79 20.46 -0.53
C ASP A 420 15.55 20.04 0.94
N VAL A 421 14.29 19.76 1.28
CA VAL A 421 13.91 19.27 2.61
C VAL A 421 14.48 17.88 2.87
N GLN A 422 14.48 16.99 1.87
CA GLN A 422 15.10 15.66 1.97
C GLN A 422 16.62 15.77 2.17
N GLU A 423 17.27 16.72 1.50
CA GLU A 423 18.72 16.96 1.65
C GLU A 423 19.06 17.50 3.04
N VAL A 424 18.29 18.46 3.57
CA VAL A 424 18.46 18.95 4.94
C VAL A 424 18.14 17.85 5.96
N PHE A 425 17.10 17.05 5.74
CA PHE A 425 16.75 15.93 6.61
C PHE A 425 17.87 14.88 6.68
N ALA A 426 18.43 14.49 5.53
CA ALA A 426 19.62 13.65 5.47
C ALA A 426 20.83 14.36 6.11
N ALA A 427 20.98 15.67 5.85
CA ALA A 427 21.80 16.70 6.49
C ALA A 427 21.99 16.51 8.01
N GLU A 428 20.86 16.29 8.67
CA GLU A 428 20.72 16.30 10.11
C GLU A 428 20.60 14.89 10.70
N LEU A 429 20.87 13.84 9.91
CA LEU A 429 20.70 12.43 10.28
C LEU A 429 19.25 12.06 10.66
N GLY A 430 18.28 12.84 10.21
CA GLY A 430 16.86 12.62 10.43
C GLY A 430 16.32 13.09 11.79
N PHE A 431 15.41 12.31 12.37
CA PHE A 431 14.88 12.54 13.71
C PHE A 431 15.40 11.49 14.70
N CYS A 432 15.32 11.77 16.01
CA CYS A 432 15.68 10.77 17.02
C CYS A 432 14.78 9.53 16.90
N PRO A 433 15.15 8.37 17.48
CA PRO A 433 14.39 7.13 17.33
C PRO A 433 12.90 7.30 17.64
N LEU A 434 12.58 8.03 18.69
CA LEU A 434 11.21 8.27 19.11
C LEU A 434 10.41 9.10 18.07
N HIS A 435 10.94 10.26 17.67
CA HIS A 435 10.27 11.15 16.74
C HIS A 435 10.19 10.57 15.32
N THR A 436 11.16 9.72 14.96
CA THR A 436 11.09 8.89 13.76
C THR A 436 9.85 8.00 13.80
N TRP A 437 9.61 7.26 14.88
CA TRP A 437 8.42 6.41 15.01
C TRP A 437 7.11 7.20 15.08
N GLN A 438 7.11 8.40 15.66
CA GLN A 438 5.93 9.27 15.65
C GLN A 438 5.61 9.79 14.24
N LEU A 439 6.62 10.17 13.45
CA LEU A 439 6.42 10.50 12.04
C LEU A 439 5.88 9.28 11.28
N VAL A 440 6.46 8.09 11.49
CA VAL A 440 6.00 6.84 10.86
C VAL A 440 4.54 6.54 11.19
N ALA A 441 4.10 6.81 12.41
CA ALA A 441 2.72 6.57 12.85
C ALA A 441 1.68 7.45 12.12
N ILE A 442 2.08 8.59 11.53
CA ILE A 442 1.15 9.52 10.87
C ILE A 442 1.44 9.74 9.38
N ALA A 443 2.63 9.37 8.90
CA ALA A 443 3.01 9.53 7.51
C ALA A 443 2.57 8.32 6.69
N SER A 444 2.23 8.55 5.42
CA SER A 444 1.94 7.43 4.51
C SER A 444 3.22 6.63 4.20
N PRO A 445 3.13 5.29 4.01
CA PRO A 445 4.26 4.48 3.56
C PRO A 445 4.91 5.03 2.28
N GLN A 446 4.11 5.61 1.38
CA GLN A 446 4.57 6.27 0.16
C GLN A 446 5.43 7.51 0.47
N GLY A 447 4.97 8.39 1.37
CA GLY A 447 5.69 9.60 1.75
C GLY A 447 7.03 9.27 2.41
N LEU A 448 7.06 8.28 3.30
CA LEU A 448 8.30 7.80 3.92
C LEU A 448 9.26 7.19 2.90
N SER A 449 8.74 6.41 1.95
CA SER A 449 9.53 5.79 0.87
C SER A 449 10.07 6.81 -0.13
N GLN A 450 9.55 8.04 -0.14
CA GLN A 450 10.09 9.16 -0.91
C GLN A 450 11.10 9.96 -0.07
N GLY A 451 10.84 10.13 1.21
CA GLY A 451 11.61 10.98 2.11
C GLY A 451 12.91 10.40 2.66
N TYR A 452 12.89 9.12 3.05
CA TYR A 452 14.01 8.46 3.73
C TYR A 452 15.17 7.95 2.85
N PRO A 453 15.01 7.65 1.54
CA PRO A 453 16.12 7.11 0.74
C PRO A 453 17.40 7.93 0.79
N ARG A 454 17.31 9.27 0.78
CA ARG A 454 18.48 10.17 0.86
C ARG A 454 19.25 10.03 2.17
N LEU A 455 18.54 9.90 3.29
CA LEU A 455 19.15 9.65 4.60
C LEU A 455 19.85 8.29 4.62
N LEU A 456 19.20 7.25 4.08
CA LEU A 456 19.78 5.90 4.01
C LEU A 456 21.02 5.84 3.11
N ASP A 457 20.99 6.52 1.95
CA ASP A 457 22.14 6.62 1.04
C ASP A 457 23.32 7.32 1.73
N ARG A 458 23.06 8.39 2.48
CA ARG A 458 24.09 9.07 3.27
C ARG A 458 24.69 8.14 4.32
N LEU A 459 23.87 7.51 5.16
CA LEU A 459 24.33 6.61 6.22
C LEU A 459 25.14 5.44 5.64
N SER A 460 24.72 4.90 4.50
CA SER A 460 25.47 3.88 3.76
C SER A 460 26.86 4.37 3.33
N GLY A 461 26.94 5.60 2.80
CA GLY A 461 28.21 6.24 2.44
C GLY A 461 29.12 6.51 3.64
N ASP A 462 28.56 6.96 4.76
CA ASP A 462 29.27 7.19 6.02
C ASP A 462 29.85 5.89 6.59
N LEU A 463 29.05 4.82 6.63
CA LEU A 463 29.51 3.49 7.07
C LEU A 463 30.60 2.92 6.15
N SER A 464 30.48 3.12 4.84
CA SER A 464 31.50 2.68 3.88
C SER A 464 32.83 3.42 4.08
N ARG A 465 32.79 4.70 4.45
CA ARG A 465 33.99 5.48 4.80
C ARG A 465 34.63 4.99 6.09
N LEU A 466 33.83 4.71 7.12
CA LEU A 466 34.31 4.17 8.40
C LEU A 466 34.96 2.80 8.23
N ALA A 467 34.42 1.96 7.35
CA ALA A 467 35.01 0.65 7.05
C ALA A 467 36.39 0.75 6.37
N GLY A 468 36.68 1.86 5.69
CA GLY A 468 37.96 2.12 5.01
C GLY A 468 38.98 2.92 5.83
N SER A 469 38.63 3.42 7.01
CA SER A 469 39.52 4.25 7.85
C SER A 469 40.26 3.43 8.91
N GLN A 470 41.42 3.93 9.36
CA GLN A 470 42.18 3.35 10.49
C GLN A 470 41.74 3.92 11.86
N THR A 471 40.67 4.71 11.91
CA THR A 471 40.14 5.33 13.13
C THR A 471 39.29 4.36 13.95
N ASP A 472 39.00 4.70 15.22
CA ASP A 472 38.12 3.91 16.08
C ASP A 472 36.70 3.85 15.48
N ALA A 473 36.33 2.67 14.97
CA ALA A 473 35.04 2.41 14.36
C ALA A 473 33.87 2.64 15.34
N LYS A 474 34.09 2.49 16.64
CA LYS A 474 33.05 2.69 17.67
C LYS A 474 32.66 4.16 17.79
N GLU A 475 33.65 5.04 17.89
CA GLU A 475 33.43 6.49 17.98
C GLU A 475 32.80 7.02 16.69
N GLY A 476 33.29 6.53 15.54
CA GLY A 476 32.69 6.82 14.24
C GLY A 476 31.22 6.40 14.15
N LEU A 477 30.86 5.21 14.62
CA LEU A 477 29.47 4.74 14.61
C LEU A 477 28.58 5.54 15.57
N GLN A 478 29.10 5.90 16.75
CA GLN A 478 28.37 6.73 17.71
C GLN A 478 28.01 8.10 17.12
N SER A 479 28.87 8.69 16.29
CA SER A 479 28.59 9.97 15.62
C SER A 479 27.44 9.90 14.59
N LEU A 480 27.04 8.71 14.15
CA LEU A 480 25.93 8.48 13.22
C LEU A 480 24.59 8.25 13.93
N VAL A 481 24.60 8.09 15.26
CA VAL A 481 23.40 7.92 16.06
C VAL A 481 22.95 9.28 16.57
N LEU A 482 21.79 9.75 16.09
CA LEU A 482 21.27 11.06 16.47
C LEU A 482 20.78 11.05 17.92
N GLY A 483 21.40 11.87 18.76
CA GLY A 483 20.96 12.11 20.13
C GLY A 483 19.70 12.97 20.21
N LEU A 484 19.05 12.96 21.38
CA LEU A 484 17.81 13.70 21.63
C LEU A 484 17.98 15.22 21.47
N LYS A 485 19.13 15.77 21.84
CA LYS A 485 19.41 17.22 21.77
C LYS A 485 19.61 17.73 20.34
N ASP A 486 20.05 16.84 19.45
CA ASP A 486 20.35 17.16 18.06
C ASP A 486 19.13 17.02 17.15
N CYS A 487 18.09 16.32 17.63
CA CYS A 487 16.83 16.15 16.93
C CYS A 487 16.02 17.46 16.83
N ARG A 488 15.69 17.86 15.60
CA ARG A 488 14.89 19.06 15.31
C ARG A 488 13.50 19.05 15.97
N ALA A 489 12.80 17.92 15.98
CA ALA A 489 11.50 17.80 16.64
C ALA A 489 11.59 17.98 18.17
N CYS A 490 12.64 17.44 18.80
CA CYS A 490 12.91 17.63 20.23
C CYS A 490 13.13 19.12 20.56
N ARG A 491 13.97 19.81 19.78
CA ARG A 491 14.21 21.26 19.97
C ARG A 491 12.93 22.07 19.82
N PHE A 492 12.17 21.80 18.76
CA PHE A 492 10.88 22.45 18.54
C PHE A 492 9.91 22.27 19.73
N LEU A 493 9.78 21.05 20.26
CA LEU A 493 8.91 20.81 21.40
C LEU A 493 9.39 21.49 22.68
N HIS A 494 10.70 21.50 22.93
CA HIS A 494 11.27 22.17 24.10
C HIS A 494 10.99 23.67 24.08
N GLU A 495 11.18 24.33 22.92
CA GLU A 495 10.85 25.75 22.75
C GLU A 495 9.37 26.04 22.99
N LYS A 496 8.47 25.17 22.49
CA LYS A 496 7.01 25.31 22.70
C LYS A 496 6.61 25.08 24.15
N GLU A 497 7.25 24.13 24.84
CA GLU A 497 7.02 23.80 26.24
C GLU A 497 7.40 24.95 27.16
N GLU A 498 8.60 25.49 27.00
CA GLU A 498 9.05 26.64 27.79
C GLU A 498 8.13 27.85 27.57
N ALA A 499 7.77 28.15 26.32
CA ALA A 499 6.91 29.28 25.99
C ALA A 499 5.52 29.19 26.65
N VAL A 500 4.89 27.99 26.64
CA VAL A 500 3.57 27.81 27.26
C VAL A 500 3.64 27.82 28.78
N LEU A 501 4.71 27.28 29.37
CA LEU A 501 4.93 27.30 30.83
C LEU A 501 5.12 28.72 31.35
N ARG A 502 5.95 29.55 30.69
CA ARG A 502 6.13 30.97 31.06
C ARG A 502 4.82 31.75 31.00
N ARG A 503 4.01 31.48 29.98
CA ARG A 503 2.68 32.09 29.83
C ARG A 503 1.73 31.66 30.95
N LEU A 504 1.73 30.37 31.30
CA LEU A 504 0.92 29.84 32.40
C LEU A 504 1.38 30.40 33.76
N ALA A 505 2.69 30.53 33.99
CA ALA A 505 3.26 31.14 35.19
C ALA A 505 2.81 32.59 35.35
N SER A 506 2.90 33.39 34.29
CA SER A 506 2.38 34.76 34.27
C SER A 506 0.88 34.82 34.54
N PHE A 507 0.10 33.87 34.01
CA PHE A 507 -1.33 33.79 34.24
C PHE A 507 -1.68 33.50 35.71
N VAL A 508 -0.99 32.56 36.37
CA VAL A 508 -1.26 32.20 37.78
C VAL A 508 -0.60 33.13 38.80
N ALA A 509 0.19 34.10 38.34
CA ALA A 509 0.74 35.14 39.22
C ALA A 509 -0.36 36.07 39.76
N GLY A 510 -1.38 36.35 38.95
CA GLY A 510 -2.53 37.19 39.32
C GLY A 510 -3.65 36.42 40.04
N GLU A 511 -4.38 37.11 40.93
CA GLU A 511 -5.47 36.51 41.71
C GLU A 511 -6.61 35.98 40.84
N ALA A 512 -7.06 36.76 39.85
CA ALA A 512 -8.09 36.33 38.89
C ALA A 512 -7.65 35.09 38.07
N GLY A 513 -6.36 35.00 37.74
CA GLY A 513 -5.79 33.84 37.04
C GLY A 513 -5.76 32.59 37.92
N ARG A 514 -5.41 32.74 39.21
CA ARG A 514 -5.52 31.64 40.19
C ARG A 514 -6.95 31.15 40.37
N GLN A 515 -7.93 32.06 40.52
CA GLN A 515 -9.34 31.68 40.61
C GLN A 515 -9.81 30.91 39.37
N THR A 516 -9.40 31.36 38.19
CA THR A 516 -9.70 30.67 36.93
C THR A 516 -9.02 29.31 36.86
N TYR A 517 -7.73 29.22 37.23
CA TYR A 517 -6.98 27.95 37.27
C TYR A 517 -7.58 26.92 38.24
N ALA A 518 -8.13 27.38 39.38
CA ALA A 518 -8.76 26.51 40.38
C ALA A 518 -10.02 25.78 39.88
N GLN A 519 -10.64 26.26 38.79
CA GLN A 519 -11.80 25.62 38.15
C GLN A 519 -11.41 24.46 37.21
N PHE A 520 -10.11 24.19 37.03
CA PHE A 520 -9.62 23.18 36.09
C PHE A 520 -8.86 22.04 36.78
N GLN A 521 -8.63 20.96 36.02
CA GLN A 521 -7.96 19.73 36.49
C GLN A 521 -6.44 19.91 36.71
N GLY A 522 -5.86 21.04 36.33
CA GLY A 522 -4.45 21.35 36.58
C GLY A 522 -3.49 20.73 35.56
N VAL A 523 -2.20 20.66 35.93
CA VAL A 523 -1.13 20.12 35.08
C VAL A 523 -0.57 18.82 35.68
N CYS A 524 0.05 17.97 34.86
CA CYS A 524 0.72 16.77 35.36
C CYS A 524 1.97 17.10 36.19
N LEU A 525 2.48 16.14 36.96
CA LEU A 525 3.63 16.33 37.86
C LEU A 525 4.88 16.85 37.13
N ARG A 526 5.17 16.34 35.93
CA ARG A 526 6.29 16.84 35.11
C ARG A 526 6.13 18.33 34.79
N HIS A 527 4.97 18.73 34.29
CA HIS A 527 4.72 20.13 33.96
C HIS A 527 4.52 21.00 35.19
N LEU A 528 4.11 20.44 36.32
CA LEU A 528 4.10 21.14 37.60
C LEU A 528 5.53 21.48 38.03
N ALA A 529 6.43 20.50 38.02
CA ALA A 529 7.84 20.71 38.36
C ALA A 529 8.47 21.81 37.49
N LEU A 530 8.32 21.73 36.17
CA LEU A 530 8.85 22.75 35.25
C LEU A 530 8.16 24.11 35.39
N LEU A 531 6.87 24.14 35.74
CA LEU A 531 6.14 25.38 35.97
C LEU A 531 6.68 26.13 37.20
N LEU A 532 7.07 25.39 38.24
CA LEU A 532 7.55 25.97 39.50
C LEU A 532 8.81 26.82 39.30
N ASP A 533 9.68 26.46 38.35
CA ASP A 533 10.89 27.22 37.99
C ASP A 533 10.60 28.67 37.52
N PHE A 534 9.36 28.95 37.11
CA PHE A 534 8.93 30.25 36.60
C PHE A 534 7.95 31.00 37.52
N THR A 535 7.65 30.47 38.72
CA THR A 535 6.60 31.01 39.60
C THR A 535 7.14 31.59 40.91
N SER A 536 6.41 32.55 41.50
CA SER A 536 6.72 33.06 42.85
C SER A 536 6.40 32.02 43.94
N PRO A 537 6.98 32.13 45.15
CA PRO A 537 6.70 31.21 46.26
C PRO A 537 5.21 31.09 46.61
N GLU A 538 4.45 32.19 46.53
CA GLU A 538 3.01 32.19 46.81
C GLU A 538 2.22 31.44 45.72
N ALA A 539 2.58 31.65 44.45
CA ALA A 539 1.96 30.94 43.34
C ALA A 539 2.32 29.45 43.35
N ALA A 540 3.56 29.11 43.72
CA ALA A 540 4.02 27.73 43.90
C ALA A 540 3.20 27.00 44.97
N GLN A 541 2.99 27.64 46.14
CA GLN A 541 2.17 27.07 47.21
C GLN A 541 0.71 26.83 46.78
N PHE A 542 0.11 27.79 46.05
CA PHE A 542 -1.22 27.63 45.46
C PHE A 542 -1.30 26.46 44.47
N LEU A 543 -0.31 26.31 43.58
CA LEU A 543 -0.28 25.23 42.60
C LEU A 543 -0.12 23.85 43.25
N LEU A 544 0.78 23.73 44.24
CA LEU A 544 1.04 22.48 44.97
C LEU A 544 -0.17 22.03 45.78
N SER A 545 -0.77 22.95 46.55
CA SER A 545 -2.00 22.65 47.31
C SER A 545 -3.17 22.27 46.38
N GLY A 546 -3.33 22.98 45.26
CA GLY A 546 -4.34 22.64 44.26
C GLY A 546 -4.10 21.29 43.57
N ALA A 547 -2.84 20.92 43.33
CA ALA A 547 -2.49 19.61 42.78
C ALA A 547 -2.78 18.48 43.79
N ALA A 548 -2.42 18.65 45.06
CA ALA A 548 -2.69 17.66 46.12
C ALA A 548 -4.18 17.36 46.24
N ARG A 549 -5.04 18.40 46.33
CA ARG A 549 -6.50 18.24 46.40
C ARG A 549 -7.06 17.45 45.20
N ARG A 550 -6.55 17.72 43.99
CA ARG A 550 -7.01 17.01 42.79
C ARG A 550 -6.59 15.54 42.73
N PHE A 551 -5.42 15.20 43.27
CA PHE A 551 -5.04 13.80 43.44
C PHE A 551 -5.94 13.08 44.43
N GLU A 552 -6.32 13.75 45.53
CA GLU A 552 -7.27 13.20 46.50
C GLU A 552 -8.65 12.95 45.86
N GLU A 553 -9.22 13.96 45.20
CA GLU A 553 -10.51 13.88 44.47
C GLU A 553 -10.48 12.73 43.44
N CYS A 554 -9.43 12.65 42.61
CA CYS A 554 -9.30 11.61 41.60
C CYS A 554 -9.17 10.20 42.20
N ALA A 555 -8.45 10.06 43.32
CA ALA A 555 -8.33 8.78 44.02
C ALA A 555 -9.66 8.34 44.68
N GLU A 556 -10.46 9.29 45.16
CA GLU A 556 -11.82 9.03 45.65
C GLU A 556 -12.75 8.56 44.53
N ASP A 557 -12.75 9.24 43.38
CA ASP A 557 -13.52 8.86 42.20
C ASP A 557 -13.18 7.44 41.74
N MET A 558 -11.88 7.09 41.72
CA MET A 558 -11.41 5.74 41.35
C MET A 558 -11.90 4.67 42.35
N ARG A 559 -11.84 4.95 43.66
CA ARG A 559 -12.35 4.04 44.70
C ARG A 559 -13.87 3.86 44.60
N SER A 560 -14.59 4.94 44.32
CA SER A 560 -16.05 4.93 44.12
C SER A 560 -16.43 4.12 42.88
N PHE A 561 -15.73 4.33 41.75
CA PHE A 561 -15.91 3.57 40.52
C PHE A 561 -15.74 2.05 40.76
N ALA A 562 -14.65 1.65 41.41
CA ALA A 562 -14.37 0.25 41.72
C ALA A 562 -15.49 -0.37 42.58
N THR A 563 -15.88 0.31 43.66
CA THR A 563 -16.92 -0.16 44.59
C THR A 563 -18.29 -0.31 43.92
N LYS A 564 -18.70 0.65 43.08
CA LYS A 564 -20.00 0.62 42.38
C LYS A 564 -20.07 -0.47 41.30
N ARG A 565 -18.94 -0.78 40.67
CA ARG A 565 -18.84 -1.82 39.62
C ARG A 565 -18.97 -3.24 40.19
N ASP A 566 -18.43 -3.47 41.39
CA ASP A 566 -18.50 -4.76 42.09
C ASP A 566 -19.87 -5.00 42.76
N ALA A 567 -20.58 -3.94 43.16
CA ALA A 567 -21.84 -4.02 43.90
C ALA A 567 -23.13 -4.21 43.05
N ILE A 568 -23.04 -4.59 41.76
CA ILE A 568 -24.18 -4.69 40.81
C ILE A 568 -24.96 -3.34 40.69
N ARG A 569 -24.32 -2.20 40.97
CA ARG A 569 -24.92 -0.84 40.88
C ARG A 569 -24.31 0.00 39.77
N ARG A 570 -24.14 -0.61 38.59
CA ARG A 570 -23.54 0.03 37.41
C ARG A 570 -24.26 1.30 36.94
N ALA A 571 -25.57 1.41 37.19
CA ALA A 571 -26.37 2.56 36.78
C ALA A 571 -26.12 3.86 37.58
N LEU A 572 -25.33 3.81 38.66
CA LEU A 572 -25.02 4.96 39.52
C LEU A 572 -23.60 5.52 39.32
N ILE A 573 -22.90 5.04 38.29
CA ILE A 573 -21.58 5.55 37.92
C ILE A 573 -21.76 6.83 37.10
N HIS A 574 -21.07 7.90 37.46
CA HIS A 574 -21.09 9.17 36.72
C HIS A 574 -19.80 9.37 35.92
N SER A 575 -19.82 10.30 34.95
CA SER A 575 -18.75 10.49 33.97
C SER A 575 -17.36 10.72 34.55
N ASP A 576 -17.29 11.30 35.75
CA ASP A 576 -16.02 11.64 36.40
C ASP A 576 -15.41 10.42 37.09
N GLU A 577 -16.24 9.47 37.53
CA GLU A 577 -15.81 8.17 38.07
C GLU A 577 -15.34 7.23 36.95
N GLU A 578 -15.99 7.29 35.78
CA GLU A 578 -15.62 6.44 34.62
C GLU A 578 -14.22 6.73 34.09
N ASP A 579 -13.80 8.00 34.05
CA ASP A 579 -12.52 8.43 33.49
C ASP A 579 -11.44 8.77 34.53
N ALA A 580 -11.76 8.65 35.83
CA ALA A 580 -10.87 9.01 36.93
C ALA A 580 -9.49 8.34 36.83
N TYR A 581 -9.44 7.05 36.51
CA TYR A 581 -8.17 6.32 36.39
C TYR A 581 -7.27 6.90 35.29
N VAL A 582 -7.85 7.32 34.16
CA VAL A 582 -7.11 7.97 33.06
C VAL A 582 -6.62 9.33 33.50
N ARG A 583 -7.48 10.13 34.13
CA ARG A 583 -7.11 11.46 34.65
C ARG A 583 -5.96 11.35 35.66
N GLY A 584 -6.04 10.42 36.60
CA GLY A 584 -5.01 10.17 37.60
C GLY A 584 -3.67 9.83 36.96
N ILE A 585 -3.66 8.87 36.02
CA ILE A 585 -2.44 8.46 35.30
C ILE A 585 -1.85 9.65 34.53
N ILE A 586 -2.66 10.39 33.76
CA ILE A 586 -2.18 11.57 33.01
C ILE A 586 -1.54 12.61 33.94
N HIS A 587 -2.08 12.81 35.14
CA HIS A 587 -1.50 13.75 36.09
C HIS A 587 -0.21 13.24 36.73
N ILE A 588 -0.01 11.92 36.85
CA ILE A 588 1.24 11.35 37.35
C ILE A 588 2.34 11.44 36.28
N VAL A 589 2.08 10.89 35.09
CA VAL A 589 3.14 10.65 34.08
C VAL A 589 3.08 11.58 32.86
N GLY A 590 2.00 12.36 32.70
CA GLY A 590 1.73 13.11 31.48
C GLY A 590 0.88 12.35 30.46
N ASP A 591 0.58 12.99 29.34
CA ASP A 591 -0.22 12.39 28.27
C ASP A 591 0.59 11.37 27.46
N GLN A 592 -0.02 10.23 27.14
CA GLN A 592 0.60 9.14 26.38
C GLN A 592 1.16 9.57 25.00
N GLY A 593 0.61 10.62 24.39
CA GLY A 593 1.06 11.14 23.10
C GLY A 593 2.35 11.96 23.17
N LEU A 594 2.81 12.29 24.39
CA LEU A 594 4.06 12.99 24.65
C LEU A 594 5.06 12.03 25.25
N SER A 595 5.74 11.31 24.37
CA SER A 595 7.01 10.74 24.75
C SER A 595 8.04 11.88 24.62
N ALA A 596 8.49 12.42 25.73
CA ALA A 596 9.75 13.13 25.79
C ALA A 596 10.46 12.52 26.98
N PRO A 597 11.69 12.00 26.83
CA PRO A 597 12.45 11.56 27.98
C PRO A 597 12.57 12.74 28.96
N PRO A 598 12.50 12.49 30.28
CA PRO A 598 12.61 13.55 31.27
C PRO A 598 13.89 14.35 31.01
N SER A 599 13.76 15.67 31.04
CA SER A 599 14.87 16.61 30.91
C SER A 599 15.87 16.35 32.04
N GLY A 600 16.87 15.52 31.78
CA GLY A 600 17.82 15.11 32.82
C GLY A 600 18.82 14.03 32.42
N ASP A 601 18.53 13.16 31.45
CA ASP A 601 19.49 12.10 31.09
C ASP A 601 20.20 12.37 29.76
N PRO A 602 21.51 12.66 29.73
CA PRO A 602 22.27 12.89 28.51
C PRO A 602 22.61 11.61 27.74
N GLN A 603 22.23 10.42 28.22
CA GLN A 603 22.79 9.13 27.75
C GLN A 603 21.78 8.05 27.32
N ILE A 604 20.61 8.43 26.78
CA ILE A 604 19.76 7.47 26.03
C ILE A 604 19.42 8.01 24.65
#